data_AF-A0A7G1NA42-F1
#
_entry.id   AF-A0A7G1NA42-F1
#
_cell.length_a   1.000
_cell.length_b   1.000
_cell.length_c   1.000
_cell.angle_alpha   90.00
_cell.angle_beta   90.00
_cell.angle_gamma   90.00
#
_symmetry.space_group_name_H-M   'P 1'
#
loop_
_entity.id
_entity.type
_entity.pdbx_description
1 polymer ?
#
loop_
_entity_poly.entity_id
_entity_poly.type
_entity_poly.pdbx_seq_one_letter_code
_entity_poly.pdbx_strand_id
1 'polypeptide(L)' 'MANAADAEAKSPLSPMAALDSLTVSDIPAAHKDEIPRPSTQLAGLNRLNDLDQLNQVVGLVSPLFGFVPNIR' A
#
# COMPACT_ATOMS: atom_id res chain seq x y z
N MET A 1 20.48 32.42 -7.27
CA MET A 1 19.72 31.57 -8.20
C MET A 1 19.37 30.29 -7.45
N ALA A 2 18.10 30.08 -7.09
CA ALA A 2 17.67 28.84 -6.44
C ALA A 2 17.22 27.85 -7.52
N ASN A 3 17.83 26.67 -7.58
CA ASN A 3 17.47 25.61 -8.54
C ASN A 3 16.39 24.70 -7.94
N ALA A 4 15.47 24.24 -8.78
CA ALA A 4 14.40 23.29 -8.41
C ALA A 4 14.90 21.94 -7.87
N ALA A 5 16.21 21.69 -7.93
CA ALA A 5 16.87 20.51 -7.37
C ALA A 5 17.04 20.56 -5.83
N ASP A 6 16.97 21.74 -5.19
CA ASP A 6 17.19 21.88 -3.75
C ASP A 6 15.94 21.55 -2.91
N ALA A 7 14.78 21.40 -3.55
CA ALA A 7 13.53 21.01 -2.90
C ALA A 7 13.36 19.49 -2.74
N GLU A 8 14.28 18.69 -3.30
CA GLU A 8 14.19 17.25 -3.34
C GLU A 8 15.10 16.62 -2.28
N ALA A 9 14.87 16.97 -1.01
CA ALA A 9 15.14 16.05 0.08
C ALA A 9 14.24 14.83 -0.15
N LYS A 10 14.72 13.92 -1.00
CA LYS A 10 13.93 12.91 -1.70
C LYS A 10 13.44 11.90 -0.68
N SER A 11 12.26 12.15 -0.12
CA SER A 11 11.46 11.13 0.55
C SER A 11 11.53 9.85 -0.27
N PRO A 12 11.64 8.67 0.35
CA PRO A 12 11.73 7.41 -0.36
C PRO A 12 10.69 7.37 -1.49
N LEU A 13 11.15 7.15 -2.73
CA LEU A 13 10.27 7.13 -3.88
C LEU A 13 9.24 6.02 -3.66
N SER A 14 7.98 6.39 -3.47
CA SER A 14 6.88 5.42 -3.41
C SER A 14 6.47 5.06 -4.84
N PRO A 15 6.75 3.83 -5.32
CA PRO A 15 6.44 3.45 -6.70
C PRO A 15 4.95 3.55 -7.01
N MET A 16 4.09 3.27 -6.01
CA MET A 16 2.64 3.41 -6.15
C MET A 16 2.21 4.87 -6.28
N ALA A 17 2.85 5.80 -5.56
CA ALA A 17 2.58 7.22 -5.72
C ALA A 17 3.01 7.74 -7.11
N ALA A 18 4.11 7.20 -7.66
CA ALA A 18 4.55 7.52 -9.02
C ALA A 18 3.55 7.00 -10.07
N LEU A 19 3.05 5.77 -9.92
CA LEU A 19 2.03 5.20 -10.79
C LEU A 19 0.70 5.96 -10.71
N ASP A 20 0.26 6.35 -9.52
CA ASP A 20 -0.93 7.18 -9.34
C ASP A 20 -0.81 8.54 -10.04
N SER A 21 0.39 9.14 -9.99
CA SER A 21 0.68 10.40 -10.68
C SER A 21 0.61 10.24 -12.19
N LEU A 22 1.20 9.17 -12.73
CA LEU A 22 1.17 8.86 -14.15
C LEU A 22 -0.25 8.55 -14.66
N THR A 23 -1.09 7.93 -13.83
CA THR A 23 -2.48 7.60 -14.18
C THR A 23 -3.33 8.84 -14.51
N VAL A 24 -2.99 10.01 -13.94
CA VAL A 24 -3.72 11.27 -14.14
C VAL A 24 -2.89 12.35 -14.84
N SER A 25 -1.73 12.01 -15.40
CA SER A 25 -0.79 12.99 -15.94
C SER A 25 -1.39 13.80 -17.09
N ASP A 26 -2.12 13.12 -17.98
CA ASP A 26 -2.71 13.71 -19.19
C ASP A 26 -4.20 14.07 -19.02
N ILE A 27 -4.70 14.03 -17.78
CA ILE A 27 -6.11 14.29 -17.48
C ILE A 27 -6.27 15.73 -16.99
N PRO A 28 -7.22 16.51 -17.56
CA PRO A 28 -7.52 17.84 -17.06
C PRO A 28 -7.88 17.83 -15.58
N ALA A 29 -7.46 18.85 -14.82
CA ALA A 29 -7.65 18.90 -13.37
C ALA A 29 -9.09 18.67 -12.91
N ALA A 30 -10.07 19.11 -13.71
CA ALA A 30 -11.50 18.94 -13.43
C ALA A 30 -11.96 17.47 -13.37
N HIS A 31 -11.25 16.54 -14.03
CA HIS A 31 -11.64 15.14 -14.16
C HIS A 31 -10.72 14.16 -13.43
N LYS A 32 -9.67 14.64 -12.76
CA LYS A 32 -8.67 13.75 -12.12
C LYS A 32 -9.26 12.89 -11.00
N ASP A 33 -10.30 13.39 -10.32
CA ASP A 33 -10.94 12.70 -9.20
C ASP A 33 -11.96 11.64 -9.66
N GLU A 34 -12.36 11.68 -10.93
CA GLU A 34 -13.23 10.66 -11.55
C GLU A 34 -12.47 9.36 -11.86
N ILE A 35 -11.14 9.41 -11.82
CA ILE A 35 -10.26 8.31 -12.21
C ILE A 35 -9.81 7.55 -10.97
N PRO A 36 -10.19 6.27 -10.82
CA PRO A 36 -9.80 5.49 -9.66
C PRO A 36 -8.29 5.25 -9.64
N ARG A 37 -7.65 5.58 -8.52
CA ARG A 37 -6.20 5.44 -8.33
C ARG A 37 -5.81 3.96 -8.17
N PRO A 38 -4.75 3.49 -8.85
CA PRO A 38 -4.18 2.16 -8.64
C PRO A 38 -3.89 1.85 -7.16
N SER A 39 -3.35 2.81 -6.40
CA SER A 39 -3.09 2.63 -4.97
C SER A 39 -4.35 2.32 -4.16
N THR A 40 -5.47 2.99 -4.44
CA THR A 40 -6.76 2.77 -3.78
C THR A 40 -7.30 1.37 -4.08
N GLN A 41 -7.11 0.87 -5.30
CA GLN A 41 -7.55 -0.46 -5.70
C GLN A 41 -6.73 -1.56 -5.02
N LEU A 42 -5.42 -1.35 -4.87
CA LEU A 42 -4.49 -2.31 -4.29
C LEU A 42 -4.36 -2.18 -2.77
N ALA A 43 -4.87 -1.11 -2.15
CA ALA A 43 -4.86 -0.93 -0.70
C ALA A 43 -5.55 -2.08 0.05
N GLY A 44 -6.53 -2.73 -0.58
CA GLY A 44 -7.18 -3.94 -0.05
C GLY A 44 -6.25 -5.16 0.03
N LEU A 45 -5.24 -5.23 -0.84
CA LEU A 45 -4.26 -6.34 -0.86
C LEU A 45 -3.19 -6.20 0.22
N ASN A 46 -2.88 -4.98 0.67
CA ASN A 46 -1.98 -4.78 1.82
C ASN A 46 -2.49 -5.50 3.08
N ARG A 47 -3.81 -5.52 3.30
CA ARG A 47 -4.41 -6.25 4.43
C ARG A 47 -4.13 -7.75 4.38
N LEU A 48 -4.01 -8.33 3.18
CA LEU A 48 -3.68 -9.75 3.04
C LEU A 48 -2.22 -10.01 3.40
N ASN A 49 -1.32 -9.11 3.04
CA ASN A 49 0.07 -9.15 3.47
C ASN A 49 0.17 -9.00 5.01
N ASP A 50 -0.63 -8.12 5.62
CA ASP A 50 -0.67 -7.94 7.08
C ASP A 50 -1.13 -9.23 7.80
N LEU A 51 -2.10 -9.95 7.24
CA LEU A 51 -2.55 -11.24 7.78
C LEU A 51 -1.50 -12.34 7.65
N ASP A 52 -0.76 -12.37 6.54
CA ASP A 52 0.34 -13.33 6.35
C ASP A 52 1.48 -13.05 7.34
N GLN A 53 1.86 -11.78 7.53
CA GLN A 53 2.85 -11.37 8.53
C GLN A 53 2.39 -11.69 9.96
N LEU A 54 1.12 -11.45 10.27
CA LEU A 54 0.55 -11.85 11.56
C LEU A 54 0.62 -13.36 11.75
N ASN A 55 0.31 -14.16 10.74
CA ASN A 55 0.42 -15.62 10.78
C ASN A 55 1.88 -16.08 10.97
N GLN A 56 2.86 -15.38 10.39
CA GLN A 56 4.28 -15.68 10.61
C GLN A 56 4.70 -15.40 12.06
N VAL A 57 4.26 -14.28 12.66
CA VAL A 57 4.55 -13.96 14.07
C VAL A 57 3.79 -14.89 15.02
N VAL A 58 2.51 -15.15 14.76
CA VAL A 58 1.68 -16.07 15.55
C VAL A 58 2.17 -17.52 15.42
N GLY A 59 2.66 -17.93 14.26
CA GLY A 59 3.26 -19.24 14.03
C GLY A 59 4.56 -19.47 14.82
N LEU A 60 5.28 -18.40 15.19
CA LEU A 60 6.44 -18.48 16.07
C LEU A 60 6.07 -18.65 17.56
N VAL A 61 4.83 -18.31 17.94
CA VAL A 61 4.34 -18.48 19.32
C VAL A 61 3.23 -19.54 19.47
N SER A 62 2.73 -20.19 18.41
CA SER A 62 1.70 -21.24 18.55
C SER A 62 1.59 -22.18 17.35
N PRO A 63 1.92 -23.47 17.53
CA PRO A 63 0.88 -24.51 17.53
C PRO A 63 0.67 -25.24 18.87
N LEU A 64 1.48 -24.96 19.91
CA LEU A 64 1.26 -25.58 21.23
C LEU A 64 0.19 -24.89 22.09
N PHE A 65 -0.28 -23.68 21.72
CA PHE A 65 -1.28 -22.91 22.50
C PHE A 65 -2.63 -22.68 21.79
N GLY A 66 -2.84 -23.25 20.59
CA GLY A 66 -4.01 -22.97 19.76
C GLY A 66 -4.78 -24.22 19.35
N PHE A 67 -5.11 -25.09 20.32
CA PHE A 67 -6.19 -26.06 20.14
C PHE A 67 -7.45 -25.26 19.78
N VAL A 68 -7.84 -25.23 18.51
CA VAL A 68 -9.16 -24.75 18.11
C VAL A 68 -10.16 -25.81 18.60
N PRO A 69 -11.08 -25.50 19.52
CA PRO A 69 -12.09 -26.46 19.93
C PRO A 69 -12.96 -26.77 18.72
N ASN A 70 -13.06 -28.07 18.49
CA ASN A 70 -13.95 -28.73 17.58
C ASN A 70 -15.37 -28.12 17.66
N ILE A 71 -15.86 -27.59 16.54
CA ILE A 71 -17.30 -27.34 16.35
C ILE A 71 -17.79 -28.19 15.18
N ARG A 72 -18.11 -29.44 15.51
CA ARG A 72 -19.31 -30.17 15.08
C ARG A 72 -19.68 -31.21 16.12
#